data_AF-A0A2T4UHJ2-F1
#
_entry.id   AF-A0A2T4UHJ2-F1
#
_cell.length_a   1.000
_cell.length_b   1.000
_cell.length_c   1.000
_cell.angle_alpha   90.00
_cell.angle_beta   90.00
_cell.angle_gamma   90.00
#
_symmetry.space_group_name_H-M   'P 1'
#
loop_
_entity.id
_entity.type
_entity.pdbx_description
1 polymer ?
#
loop_
_entity_poly.entity_id
_entity_poly.type
_entity_poly.pdbx_seq_one_letter_code
_entity_poly.pdbx_strand_id
1 'polypeptide(L)'
;MDAHLKLLAEAGLKIGEAEEALDEGVFTHARDLLDEAEAALAALRAAWPDMSAAERRIIGASAKPVADRAAAAAARIPRRRALSEGAPEVDPDEDVEPGAAPVVTDQRTDGAG
;
A
#
# COMPACT_ATOMS: atom_id res chain seq x y z
N MET A 1 23.00 -18.44 2.53
CA MET A 1 22.18 -19.30 3.41
C MET A 1 21.77 -18.59 4.70
N ASP A 2 22.70 -18.23 5.60
CA ASP A 2 22.37 -17.63 6.92
C ASP A 2 21.45 -16.41 6.83
N ALA A 3 21.73 -15.48 5.91
CA ALA A 3 20.89 -14.31 5.65
C ALA A 3 19.45 -14.69 5.22
N HIS A 4 19.27 -15.75 4.42
CA HIS A 4 17.95 -16.17 3.94
C HIS A 4 17.12 -16.83 5.05
N LEU A 5 17.78 -17.58 5.94
CA LEU A 5 17.13 -18.13 7.12
C LEU A 5 16.74 -17.02 8.11
N LYS A 6 17.56 -15.98 8.24
CA LYS A 6 17.24 -14.80 9.04
C LYS A 6 16.00 -14.07 8.52
N LEU A 7 15.91 -13.81 7.21
CA LEU A 7 14.71 -13.21 6.60
C LEU A 7 13.46 -14.05 6.86
N LEU A 8 13.57 -15.38 6.75
CA LEU A 8 12.43 -16.26 7.02
C LEU A 8 12.03 -16.27 8.51
N ALA A 9 13.01 -16.25 9.42
CA ALA A 9 12.78 -16.18 10.85
C ALA A 9 12.16 -14.84 11.26
N GLU A 10 12.62 -13.73 10.68
CA GLU A 10 12.07 -12.39 10.87
C GLU A 10 10.61 -12.33 10.42
N ALA A 11 10.30 -12.82 9.22
CA ALA A 11 8.91 -12.92 8.76
C ALA A 11 8.04 -13.74 9.74
N GLY A 12 8.55 -14.89 10.19
CA GLY A 12 7.84 -15.75 11.15
C GLY A 12 7.58 -15.08 12.51
N LEU A 13 8.55 -14.32 13.02
CA LEU A 13 8.42 -13.55 14.25
C LEU A 13 7.33 -12.48 14.10
N LYS A 14 7.38 -11.69 13.02
CA LYS A 14 6.41 -10.63 12.75
C LYS A 14 4.98 -11.14 12.59
N ILE A 15 4.82 -12.31 11.98
CA ILE A 15 3.51 -12.96 11.89
C ILE A 15 3.02 -13.40 13.28
N GLY A 16 3.90 -13.90 14.15
CA GLY A 16 3.55 -14.23 15.53
C GLY A 16 3.09 -13.00 16.32
N GLU A 17 3.86 -11.91 16.26
CA GLU A 17 3.50 -10.62 16.87
C GLU A 17 2.16 -10.10 16.31
N ALA A 18 1.91 -10.27 15.00
CA ALA A 18 0.65 -9.86 14.38
C ALA A 18 -0.54 -10.70 14.85
N GLU A 19 -0.35 -12.02 15.01
CA GLU A 19 -1.35 -12.93 15.55
C GLU A 19 -1.72 -12.55 17.00
N GLU A 20 -0.74 -12.20 17.84
CA GLU A 20 -0.98 -11.69 19.19
C GLU A 20 -1.75 -10.36 19.17
N ALA A 21 -1.32 -9.40 18.34
CA ALA A 21 -2.02 -8.12 18.19
C ALA A 21 -3.47 -8.29 17.67
N LEU A 22 -3.73 -9.31 16.83
CA LEU A 22 -5.08 -9.67 16.39
C LEU A 22 -5.95 -10.21 17.52
N ASP A 23 -5.37 -11.03 18.40
CA ASP A 23 -6.07 -11.59 19.57
C ASP A 23 -6.42 -10.48 20.59
N GLU A 24 -5.58 -9.44 20.67
CA GLU A 24 -5.82 -8.24 21.49
C GLU A 24 -6.73 -7.19 20.81
N GLY A 25 -7.11 -7.38 19.55
CA GLY A 25 -7.95 -6.44 18.79
C GLY A 25 -7.22 -5.19 18.29
N VAL A 26 -5.89 -5.17 18.34
CA VAL A 26 -5.04 -4.04 17.90
C VAL A 26 -4.78 -4.13 16.38
N PHE A 27 -5.84 -4.00 15.59
CA PHE A 27 -5.81 -4.28 14.14
C PHE A 27 -4.88 -3.40 13.31
N THR A 28 -4.58 -2.18 13.76
CA THR A 28 -3.61 -1.31 13.06
C THR A 28 -2.20 -1.85 13.25
N HIS A 29 -1.81 -2.14 14.48
CA HIS A 29 -0.49 -2.71 14.78
C HIS A 29 -0.31 -4.08 14.13
N ALA A 30 -1.33 -4.93 14.17
CA ALA A 30 -1.32 -6.21 13.46
C ALA A 30 -1.08 -6.04 11.95
N ARG A 31 -1.63 -4.99 11.33
CA ARG A 31 -1.38 -4.70 9.90
C ARG A 31 0.06 -4.28 9.67
N ASP A 32 0.59 -3.36 10.46
CA ASP A 32 1.97 -2.87 10.33
C ASP A 32 2.97 -4.05 10.44
N LEU A 33 2.73 -4.96 11.38
CA LEU A 33 3.53 -6.17 11.55
C LEU A 33 3.43 -7.14 10.36
N LEU A 34 2.25 -7.30 9.76
CA LEU A 34 2.10 -8.10 8.54
C LEU A 34 2.79 -7.46 7.33
N ASP A 35 2.80 -6.13 7.24
CA ASP A 35 3.53 -5.40 6.19
C ASP A 35 5.05 -5.59 6.35
N GLU A 36 5.57 -5.57 7.59
CA GLU A 36 6.97 -5.92 7.90
C GLU A 36 7.30 -7.38 7.51
N ALA A 37 6.41 -8.32 7.83
CA ALA A 37 6.57 -9.72 7.43
C ALA A 37 6.58 -9.88 5.91
N GLU A 38 5.72 -9.17 5.20
CA GLU A 38 5.66 -9.16 3.73
C GLU A 38 6.97 -8.62 3.13
N ALA A 39 7.54 -7.55 3.70
CA ALA A 39 8.80 -7.00 3.25
C ALA A 39 9.95 -8.04 3.36
N ALA A 40 10.02 -8.79 4.47
CA ALA A 40 11.01 -9.86 4.64
C ALA A 40 10.81 -11.01 3.63
N LEU A 41 9.56 -11.44 3.39
CA LEU A 41 9.23 -12.46 2.40
C LEU A 41 9.50 -11.99 0.96
N ALA A 42 9.29 -10.71 0.67
CA ALA A 42 9.61 -10.10 -0.62
C ALA A 42 11.12 -10.07 -0.86
N ALA A 43 11.92 -9.68 0.14
CA ALA A 43 13.37 -9.75 0.07
C ALA A 43 13.88 -11.18 -0.18
N LEU A 44 13.28 -12.17 0.49
CA LEU A 44 13.58 -13.58 0.27
C LEU A 44 13.25 -14.04 -1.16
N ARG A 45 12.11 -13.59 -1.70
CA ARG A 45 11.70 -13.87 -3.08
C ARG A 45 12.64 -13.21 -4.09
N ALA A 46 13.10 -12.00 -3.82
CA ALA A 46 14.06 -11.29 -4.67
C ALA A 46 15.42 -12.01 -4.72
N ALA A 47 15.88 -12.57 -3.60
CA ALA A 47 17.12 -13.35 -3.53
C ALA A 47 17.02 -14.76 -4.13
N TRP A 48 15.80 -15.26 -4.38
CA TRP A 48 15.55 -16.65 -4.81
C TRP A 48 16.31 -17.09 -6.09
N PRO A 49 16.45 -16.26 -7.14
CA PRO A 49 17.18 -16.65 -8.36
C PRO A 49 18.66 -16.95 -8.10
N ASP A 50 19.26 -16.27 -7.12
CA ASP A 50 20.68 -16.36 -6.79
C ASP A 50 20.99 -17.49 -5.79
N MET A 51 19.95 -18.12 -5.23
CA MET A 51 20.11 -19.24 -4.31
C MET A 51 20.53 -20.52 -5.01
N SER A 52 21.44 -21.26 -4.38
CA SER A 52 21.78 -22.62 -4.78
C SER A 52 20.55 -23.55 -4.71
N ALA A 53 20.63 -24.69 -5.41
CA ALA A 53 19.57 -25.70 -5.37
C ALA A 53 19.33 -26.24 -3.93
N ALA A 54 20.38 -26.36 -3.12
CA ALA A 54 20.30 -26.78 -1.73
C ALA A 54 19.56 -25.73 -0.87
N GLU A 55 19.89 -24.45 -1.04
CA GLU A 55 19.21 -23.34 -0.36
C GLU A 55 17.73 -23.28 -0.71
N ARG A 56 17.38 -23.34 -2.00
CA ARG A 56 15.98 -23.32 -2.44
C ARG A 56 15.17 -24.47 -1.88
N ARG A 57 15.76 -25.66 -1.73
CA ARG A 57 15.07 -26.82 -1.14
C ARG A 57 14.69 -26.57 0.32
N ILE A 58 15.61 -26.01 1.11
CA ILE A 58 15.38 -25.73 2.53
C ILE A 58 14.41 -24.55 2.68
N ILE A 59 14.73 -23.42 2.05
CA ILE A 59 13.93 -22.20 2.16
C ILE A 59 12.52 -22.40 1.61
N GLY A 60 12.37 -23.05 0.45
CA GLY A 60 11.06 -23.28 -0.15
C GLY A 60 10.13 -24.13 0.71
N ALA A 61 10.67 -25.17 1.35
CA ALA A 61 9.89 -26.03 2.25
C ALA A 61 9.42 -25.27 3.49
N SER A 62 10.27 -24.39 4.04
CA SER A 62 9.96 -23.62 5.24
C SER A 62 9.13 -22.35 4.96
N ALA A 63 9.21 -21.78 3.76
CA ALA A 63 8.51 -20.55 3.40
C ALA A 63 6.99 -20.73 3.23
N LYS A 64 6.54 -21.91 2.74
CA LYS A 64 5.11 -22.15 2.50
C LYS A 64 4.27 -22.03 3.79
N PRO A 65 4.57 -22.72 4.90
CA PRO A 65 3.81 -22.57 6.13
C PRO A 65 3.78 -21.12 6.67
N VAL A 66 4.86 -20.38 6.50
CA VAL A 66 4.96 -18.97 6.92
C VAL A 66 4.02 -18.10 6.07
N ALA A 67 4.02 -18.28 4.75
CA ALA A 67 3.10 -17.56 3.86
C ALA A 67 1.63 -17.91 4.12
N ASP A 68 1.33 -19.19 4.38
CA ASP A 68 -0.03 -19.64 4.70
C ASP A 68 -0.54 -18.99 6.01
N ARG A 69 0.32 -18.87 7.05
CA ARG A 69 -0.01 -18.15 8.29
C ARG A 69 -0.22 -16.65 8.07
N ALA A 70 0.66 -15.98 7.31
CA ALA A 70 0.51 -14.57 6.98
C ALA A 70 -0.85 -14.29 6.29
N ALA A 71 -1.23 -15.15 5.33
CA ALA A 71 -2.51 -15.03 4.64
C ALA A 71 -3.70 -15.23 5.60
N ALA A 72 -3.62 -16.21 6.51
CA ALA A 72 -4.65 -16.44 7.51
C ALA A 72 -4.79 -15.26 8.48
N ALA A 73 -3.68 -14.69 8.96
CA ALA A 73 -3.67 -13.51 9.81
C ALA A 73 -4.26 -12.28 9.08
N ALA A 74 -3.85 -12.04 7.84
CA ALA A 74 -4.37 -10.93 7.03
C ALA A 74 -5.89 -11.01 6.81
N ALA A 75 -6.43 -12.23 6.63
CA ALA A 75 -7.87 -12.44 6.47
C ALA A 75 -8.70 -12.08 7.70
N ARG A 76 -8.07 -12.03 8.89
CA ARG A 76 -8.73 -11.64 10.15
C ARG A 76 -8.83 -10.12 10.32
N ILE A 77 -8.05 -9.34 9.56
CA ILE A 77 -8.05 -7.87 9.71
C ILE A 77 -9.29 -7.26 9.03
N PRO A 78 -10.09 -6.44 9.75
CA PRO A 78 -11.20 -5.73 9.15
C PRO A 78 -10.77 -4.84 7.97
N ARG A 79 -11.56 -4.84 6.90
CA ARG A 79 -11.36 -3.95 5.75
C ARG A 79 -11.62 -2.51 6.18
N ARG A 80 -10.68 -1.60 5.87
CA ARG A 80 -10.92 -0.16 6.01
C ARG A 80 -11.96 0.25 4.96
N ARG A 81 -13.08 0.83 5.39
CA ARG A 81 -13.95 1.62 4.51
C ARG A 81 -13.56 3.08 4.73
N ALA A 82 -13.11 3.75 3.68
CA ALA A 82 -13.04 5.20 3.72
C ALA A 82 -14.49 5.71 3.74
N LEU A 83 -14.87 6.44 4.79
CA LEU A 83 -16.04 7.28 4.75
C LEU A 83 -15.64 8.51 3.92
N SER A 84 -16.14 8.62 2.68
CA SER A 84 -16.05 9.88 1.95
C SER A 84 -17.08 10.83 2.55
N GLU A 85 -16.64 11.74 3.41
CA GLU A 85 -17.49 12.81 3.93
C GLU A 85 -17.62 13.93 2.90
N GLY A 86 -18.87 14.23 2.54
CA GLY A 86 -19.36 15.54 2.10
C GLY A 86 -19.02 16.02 0.68
N ALA A 87 -20.06 16.23 -0.15
CA ALA A 87 -19.93 17.17 -1.27
C ALA A 87 -19.61 18.57 -0.70
N PRO A 88 -18.78 19.39 -1.37
CA PRO A 88 -18.55 20.76 -0.95
C PRO A 88 -19.88 21.51 -0.86
N GLU A 89 -20.18 22.05 0.32
CA GLU A 89 -21.31 22.96 0.51
C GLU A 89 -20.96 24.27 -0.21
N VAL A 90 -21.70 24.58 -1.27
CA VAL A 90 -21.57 25.86 -1.98
C VAL A 90 -22.21 26.91 -1.08
N ASP A 91 -21.40 27.83 -0.56
CA ASP A 91 -21.85 28.98 0.21
C ASP A 91 -22.63 29.93 -0.72
N PRO A 92 -23.88 30.30 -0.41
CA PRO A 92 -24.63 31.28 -1.20
C PRO A 92 -24.05 32.71 -1.15
N ASP A 93 -23.05 32.99 -0.31
CA ASP A 93 -22.37 34.29 -0.21
C ASP A 93 -21.12 34.42 -1.13
N GLU A 94 -20.89 33.49 -2.07
CA GLU A 94 -19.94 33.73 -3.17
C GLU A 94 -20.46 34.87 -4.06
N ASP A 95 -20.00 36.08 -3.75
CA ASP A 95 -20.19 37.31 -4.51
C ASP A 95 -19.57 37.12 -5.91
N VAL A 96 -20.39 36.65 -6.85
CA VAL A 96 -20.02 36.56 -8.26
C VAL A 96 -19.83 37.98 -8.78
N GLU A 97 -18.56 38.37 -8.98
CA GLU A 97 -18.20 39.64 -9.60
C GLU A 97 -18.88 39.74 -10.99
N PRO A 98 -19.81 40.69 -11.21
CA PRO A 98 -20.55 40.75 -12.46
C PRO A 98 -19.69 41.49 -13.50
N GLY A 99 -18.86 40.73 -14.20
CA GLY A 99 -17.92 41.24 -15.20
C GLY A 99 -18.17 40.74 -16.62
N ALA A 100 -19.40 40.35 -16.97
CA ALA A 100 -19.74 40.10 -18.37
C ALA A 100 -20.26 41.40 -19.02
N ALA A 101 -19.47 41.99 -19.92
CA ALA A 101 -20.06 42.52 -21.14
C ALA A 101 -19.06 42.59 -22.32
N PRO A 102 -19.54 42.37 -23.55
CA PRO A 102 -18.77 41.96 -24.72
C PRO A 102 -18.36 43.14 -25.61
N VAL A 103 -17.31 43.00 -26.42
CA VAL A 103 -17.18 43.81 -27.65
C VAL A 103 -16.53 43.01 -28.76
N VAL A 104 -17.35 42.63 -29.75
CA VAL A 104 -16.93 42.38 -31.12
C VAL A 104 -16.69 43.73 -31.77
N THR A 105 -15.50 44.00 -32.31
CA THR A 105 -15.38 44.86 -33.51
C THR A 105 -14.13 44.49 -34.32
N ASP A 106 -14.42 44.08 -35.55
CA ASP A 106 -13.57 44.08 -36.75
C ASP A 106 -12.78 45.39 -36.91
N GLN A 107 -11.47 45.32 -37.20
CA GLN A 107 -10.80 46.27 -38.12
C GLN A 107 -9.57 45.66 -38.79
N ARG A 108 -9.70 45.54 -40.11
CA ARG A 108 -8.70 45.38 -41.14
C ARG A 108 -7.90 46.69 -41.30
N THR A 109 -6.58 46.64 -41.23
CA THR A 109 -5.64 47.61 -41.86
C THR A 109 -4.34 46.85 -42.18
N ASP A 110 -4.10 46.41 -43.42
CA ASP A 110 -3.42 47.11 -44.52
C ASP A 110 -1.96 47.56 -44.27
N GLY A 111 -1.07 47.06 -45.14
CA GLY A 111 0.23 47.62 -45.54
C GLY A 111 1.41 47.43 -44.56
N ALA A 112 2.66 47.26 -44.98
CA ALA A 112 3.32 47.16 -46.28
C ALA A 112 4.79 46.84 -45.99
N GLY A 113 5.48 46.15 -46.92
CA GLY A 113 6.92 45.95 -46.90
C GLY A 113 7.35 44.76 -47.73
#